data_AF-A0ABD3NKS5-F1
#
_entry.id   AF-A0ABD3NKS5-F1
#
_cell.length_a   1.000
_cell.length_b   1.000
_cell.length_c   1.000
_cell.angle_alpha   90.00
_cell.angle_beta   90.00
_cell.angle_gamma   90.00
#
_symmetry.space_group_name_H-M   'P 1'
#
loop_
_entity.id
_entity.type
_entity.pdbx_description
1 polymer ?
#
loop_
_entity_poly.entity_id
_entity_poly.type
_entity_poly.pdbx_seq_one_letter_code
_entity_poly.pdbx_strand_id
1 'polypeptide(L)'
;MRLSLLLLCSVPVLTLSFACDIVFSSLRWRCTTRQNQQFDLQHQVSTAEGNINSHHNLTQSSSTHTSARDKLDTLVSKKNTDDTSIDVPRHIAFICDGNSRWAELNSLPTSIGHARGADRVIKLISSLRPRQSETNQSDSSIYFRRVQYCTLFAFSTENWSRPKSEIDTIFKLIERVAIQYQQHDAIKNGQIQIQILGDLDDNRIPSGMRNALNKLQFDSREACSHRQSNNDADENNILIVCLAINYGGRADLLQATAKLAQAIAAGEVVPPGTTIDEAEITKRLYTANLPDPDLIIRTGGENRLSNFLLWNAAYAELCFSDVLWPDFDEVALEEAITWYGKRNRRFGGRED
;
A
#
# COMPACT_ATOMS: atom_id res chain seq x y z
N MET A 1 41.69 -44.49 -6.82
CA MET A 1 40.56 -45.41 -7.09
C MET A 1 39.76 -45.52 -5.79
N ARG A 2 38.54 -44.96 -5.72
CA ARG A 2 37.24 -45.69 -5.62
C ARG A 2 37.23 -46.72 -4.48
N LEU A 3 36.26 -46.84 -3.57
CA LEU A 3 34.89 -46.33 -3.44
C LEU A 3 34.41 -46.66 -2.00
N SER A 4 33.55 -45.80 -1.45
CA SER A 4 32.35 -46.00 -0.62
C SER A 4 32.01 -47.37 0.05
N LEU A 5 31.57 -47.32 1.33
CA LEU A 5 30.45 -48.11 1.92
C LEU A 5 30.02 -47.44 3.27
N LEU A 6 28.93 -46.66 3.33
CA LEU A 6 27.55 -47.04 3.70
C LEU A 6 27.42 -47.85 5.01
N LEU A 7 27.00 -47.16 6.09
CA LEU A 7 26.45 -47.76 7.30
C LEU A 7 25.10 -47.11 7.62
N LEU A 8 24.07 -47.95 7.57
CA LEU A 8 22.66 -47.70 7.84
C LEU A 8 22.40 -47.65 9.35
N CYS A 9 21.55 -46.73 9.80
CA CYS A 9 20.76 -46.85 11.03
C CYS A 9 19.36 -46.24 10.83
N SER A 10 18.43 -47.12 10.46
CA SER A 10 17.04 -47.27 10.92
C SER A 10 16.34 -46.17 11.74
N VAL A 11 15.20 -45.70 11.22
CA VAL A 11 14.03 -45.23 12.00
C VAL A 11 12.77 -45.88 11.39
N PRO A 12 11.86 -46.50 12.18
CA PRO A 12 10.68 -47.16 11.65
C PRO A 12 9.50 -46.19 11.46
N VAL A 13 8.87 -46.31 10.28
CA VAL A 13 7.58 -45.72 9.90
C VAL A 13 6.47 -46.58 10.49
N LEU A 14 5.63 -46.04 11.38
CA LEU A 14 4.24 -46.46 11.62
C LEU A 14 3.64 -45.64 12.78
N THR A 15 2.77 -44.67 12.44
CA THR A 15 1.53 -44.28 13.17
C THR A 15 0.90 -43.07 12.47
N LEU A 16 0.51 -43.23 11.19
CA LEU A 16 -0.46 -42.35 10.53
C LEU A 16 -1.79 -43.11 10.43
N SER A 17 -2.63 -43.00 11.46
CA SER A 17 -4.03 -43.48 11.36
C SER A 17 -5.00 -42.82 12.35
N PHE A 18 -4.72 -41.59 12.83
CA PHE A 18 -5.66 -40.87 13.71
C PHE A 18 -5.95 -39.42 13.32
N ALA A 19 -5.49 -38.95 12.15
CA ALA A 19 -5.72 -37.58 11.69
C ALA A 19 -6.77 -37.44 10.56
N CYS A 20 -7.37 -38.54 10.07
CA CYS A 20 -8.35 -38.48 8.96
C CYS A 20 -9.81 -38.26 9.39
N ASP A 21 -10.18 -38.49 10.65
CA ASP A 21 -11.60 -38.40 11.05
C ASP A 21 -12.06 -36.99 11.48
N ILE A 22 -11.15 -36.05 11.68
CA ILE A 22 -11.48 -34.66 12.05
C ILE A 22 -11.68 -33.77 10.80
N VAL A 23 -11.15 -34.16 9.64
CA VAL A 23 -11.30 -33.38 8.39
C VAL A 23 -12.62 -33.68 7.67
N PHE A 24 -13.19 -34.89 7.81
CA PHE A 24 -14.43 -35.25 7.13
C PHE A 24 -15.72 -34.75 7.82
N SER A 25 -15.69 -34.38 9.10
CA SER A 25 -16.85 -33.81 9.81
C SER A 25 -17.07 -32.32 9.52
N SER A 26 -16.01 -31.56 9.22
CA SER A 26 -16.10 -30.12 8.91
C SER A 26 -16.58 -29.81 7.49
N LEU A 27 -16.34 -30.72 6.53
CA LEU A 27 -16.83 -30.61 5.15
C LEU A 27 -18.33 -30.93 5.03
N ARG A 28 -18.87 -31.80 5.89
CA ARG A 28 -20.31 -32.11 5.92
C ARG A 28 -21.16 -30.98 6.52
N TRP A 29 -20.60 -30.21 7.45
CA TRP A 29 -21.28 -29.03 8.01
C TRP A 29 -21.39 -27.89 6.97
N ARG A 30 -20.31 -27.60 6.22
CA ARG A 30 -20.29 -26.49 5.23
C ARG A 30 -21.16 -26.71 4.00
N CYS A 31 -21.46 -27.95 3.60
CA CYS A 31 -22.40 -28.21 2.49
C CYS A 31 -23.87 -28.07 2.90
N THR A 32 -24.21 -28.32 4.17
CA THR A 32 -25.60 -28.24 4.65
C THR A 32 -26.07 -26.79 4.85
N THR A 33 -25.16 -25.88 5.22
CA THR A 33 -25.47 -24.44 5.40
C THR A 33 -25.68 -23.68 4.08
N ARG A 34 -25.04 -24.12 2.98
CA ARG A 34 -25.22 -23.52 1.64
C ARG A 34 -26.52 -23.91 0.96
N GLN A 35 -27.04 -25.12 1.20
CA GLN A 35 -28.36 -25.53 0.67
C GLN A 35 -29.52 -24.84 1.41
N ASN A 36 -29.41 -24.58 2.71
CA ASN A 36 -30.47 -23.89 3.45
C ASN A 36 -30.55 -22.38 3.16
N GLN A 37 -29.43 -21.69 2.88
CA GLN A 37 -29.47 -20.29 2.46
C GLN A 37 -30.01 -20.07 1.04
N GLN A 38 -29.98 -21.11 0.19
CA GLN A 38 -30.50 -21.05 -1.18
C GLN A 38 -32.00 -21.38 -1.26
N PHE A 39 -32.57 -22.02 -0.22
CA PHE A 39 -34.01 -22.24 -0.07
C PHE A 39 -34.76 -21.03 0.53
N ASP A 40 -34.13 -20.22 1.39
CA ASP A 40 -34.76 -19.03 1.98
C ASP A 40 -34.85 -17.82 1.02
N LEU A 41 -34.03 -17.78 -0.04
CA LEU A 41 -34.06 -16.72 -1.06
C LEU A 41 -35.07 -16.97 -2.19
N GLN A 42 -35.67 -18.17 -2.28
CA GLN A 42 -36.74 -18.47 -3.25
C GLN A 42 -38.15 -18.33 -2.66
N HIS A 43 -38.30 -18.04 -1.36
CA HIS A 43 -39.61 -17.84 -0.72
C HIS A 43 -39.98 -16.38 -0.43
N GLN A 44 -39.15 -15.40 -0.79
CA GLN A 44 -39.45 -13.97 -0.65
C GLN A 44 -39.62 -13.20 -1.98
N VAL A 45 -39.69 -13.91 -3.11
CA VAL A 45 -40.04 -13.33 -4.42
C VAL A 45 -41.32 -13.97 -4.92
N SER A 46 -42.42 -13.76 -4.20
CA SER A 46 -43.79 -14.04 -4.68
C SER A 46 -44.83 -13.34 -3.81
N THR A 47 -44.81 -12.00 -3.77
CA THR A 47 -45.97 -11.13 -3.45
C THR A 47 -45.55 -9.68 -3.64
N ALA A 48 -45.60 -9.15 -4.86
CA ALA A 48 -45.75 -7.71 -5.13
C ALA A 48 -45.88 -7.47 -6.64
N GLU A 49 -46.97 -7.96 -7.23
CA GLU A 49 -47.46 -7.43 -8.51
C GLU A 49 -48.92 -7.02 -8.34
N GLY A 50 -49.21 -5.74 -8.62
CA GLY A 50 -50.56 -5.20 -8.78
C GLY A 50 -50.99 -4.17 -7.73
N ASN A 51 -50.77 -2.87 -7.97
CA ASN A 51 -51.84 -2.00 -8.47
C ASN A 51 -51.39 -0.55 -8.74
N ILE A 52 -52.05 0.04 -9.72
CA ILE A 52 -51.78 1.31 -10.40
C ILE A 52 -52.62 2.45 -9.79
N ASN A 53 -52.03 3.65 -9.76
CA ASN A 53 -52.59 5.02 -9.70
C ASN A 53 -53.73 5.38 -8.71
N SER A 54 -53.49 6.36 -7.84
CA SER A 54 -54.03 7.74 -7.98
C SER A 54 -53.92 8.55 -6.67
N HIS A 55 -53.83 9.88 -6.85
CA HIS A 55 -54.12 10.98 -5.93
C HIS A 55 -52.99 11.83 -5.34
N HIS A 56 -53.19 13.12 -5.62
CA HIS A 56 -52.49 14.33 -5.24
C HIS A 56 -52.54 14.65 -3.74
N ASN A 57 -51.52 15.42 -3.35
CA ASN A 57 -51.45 16.45 -2.30
C ASN A 57 -51.01 16.09 -0.88
N LEU A 58 -49.95 16.83 -0.49
CA LEU A 58 -49.66 17.43 0.81
C LEU A 58 -49.43 16.47 1.99
N THR A 59 -48.16 16.32 2.37
CA THR A 59 -47.66 16.78 3.68
C THR A 59 -46.13 16.71 3.69
N GLN A 60 -45.49 17.85 3.98
CA GLN A 60 -44.10 17.89 4.44
C GLN A 60 -44.03 17.17 5.79
N SER A 61 -43.17 16.16 5.91
CA SER A 61 -42.65 15.75 7.21
C SER A 61 -41.13 15.60 7.09
N SER A 62 -40.44 16.42 7.86
CA SER A 62 -38.99 16.54 7.94
C SER A 62 -38.42 15.37 8.73
N SER A 63 -37.67 14.48 8.08
CA SER A 63 -36.74 13.57 8.75
C SER A 63 -35.33 14.16 8.65
N THR A 64 -34.81 14.64 9.78
CA THR A 64 -33.48 15.25 9.92
C THR A 64 -32.39 14.20 9.75
N HIS A 65 -31.75 14.17 8.57
CA HIS A 65 -30.44 13.56 8.40
C HIS A 65 -29.39 14.51 8.97
N THR A 66 -28.98 14.28 10.22
CA THR A 66 -27.79 14.91 10.80
C THR A 66 -26.56 14.45 10.03
N SER A 67 -25.85 15.39 9.40
CA SER A 67 -24.73 15.07 8.53
C SER A 67 -23.49 14.65 9.33
N ALA A 68 -22.55 13.95 8.70
CA ALA A 68 -21.29 13.55 9.34
C ALA A 68 -20.48 14.76 9.88
N ARG A 69 -20.70 15.97 9.34
CA ARG A 69 -20.16 17.23 9.86
C ARG A 69 -20.67 17.58 11.25
N ASP A 70 -21.97 17.41 11.51
CA ASP A 70 -22.57 17.78 12.79
C ASP A 70 -22.11 16.86 13.93
N LYS A 71 -21.82 15.60 13.62
CA LYS A 71 -21.21 14.64 14.56
C LYS A 71 -19.73 14.95 14.86
N LEU A 72 -19.03 15.60 13.92
CA LEU A 72 -17.64 16.01 14.08
C LEU A 72 -17.53 17.21 15.04
N ASP A 73 -18.41 18.20 14.88
CA ASP A 73 -18.45 19.40 15.74
C ASP A 73 -18.83 19.08 17.19
N THR A 74 -19.68 18.06 17.40
CA THR A 74 -20.04 17.60 18.76
C THR A 74 -18.91 16.82 19.45
N LEU A 75 -18.02 16.16 18.70
CA LEU A 75 -16.85 15.46 19.25
C LEU A 75 -15.73 16.43 19.64
N VAL A 76 -15.58 17.53 18.90
CA VAL A 76 -14.61 18.62 19.21
C VAL A 76 -15.02 19.37 20.48
N SER A 77 -16.32 19.51 20.73
CA SER A 77 -16.85 20.30 21.86
C SER A 77 -16.67 19.68 23.25
N LYS A 78 -16.19 18.43 23.36
CA LYS A 78 -16.12 17.71 24.65
C LYS A 78 -14.72 17.41 25.18
N LYS A 79 -13.67 17.98 24.57
CA LYS A 79 -12.28 17.79 25.04
C LYS A 79 -11.54 19.13 25.09
N ASN A 80 -11.74 19.89 26.16
CA ASN A 80 -10.83 20.96 26.52
C ASN A 80 -9.76 20.38 27.45
N THR A 81 -8.52 20.28 26.96
CA THR A 81 -7.32 20.97 27.47
C THR A 81 -6.08 20.41 26.76
N ASP A 82 -5.46 21.24 25.93
CA ASP A 82 -4.00 21.37 25.78
C ASP A 82 -3.19 20.14 25.29
N ASP A 83 -3.49 19.65 24.08
CA ASP A 83 -2.56 19.06 23.09
C ASP A 83 -3.41 18.44 21.95
N THR A 84 -3.76 19.24 20.94
CA THR A 84 -4.47 18.74 19.75
C THR A 84 -3.54 18.70 18.54
N SER A 85 -2.29 18.30 18.73
CA SER A 85 -1.47 17.89 17.60
C SER A 85 -1.94 16.51 17.13
N ILE A 86 -2.63 16.46 15.99
CA ILE A 86 -2.97 15.19 15.35
C ILE A 86 -1.64 14.55 14.94
N ASP A 87 -1.36 13.34 15.45
CA ASP A 87 -0.17 12.59 15.03
C ASP A 87 -0.33 12.24 13.54
N VAL A 88 0.63 12.69 12.72
CA VAL A 88 0.62 12.51 11.27
C VAL A 88 1.76 11.57 10.91
N PRO A 89 1.51 10.50 10.13
CA PRO A 89 2.55 9.58 9.73
C PRO A 89 3.59 10.29 8.87
N ARG A 90 4.88 10.05 9.15
CA ARG A 90 6.00 10.58 8.36
C ARG A 90 6.15 9.81 7.05
N HIS A 91 5.92 8.50 7.10
CA HIS A 91 5.97 7.61 5.94
C HIS A 91 4.65 6.85 5.79
N ILE A 92 3.96 7.09 4.66
CA ILE A 92 2.76 6.33 4.28
C ILE A 92 3.09 5.42 3.10
N ALA A 93 2.74 4.13 3.20
CA ALA A 93 2.81 3.20 2.08
C ALA A 93 1.40 2.79 1.60
N PHE A 94 1.23 2.62 0.30
CA PHE A 94 -0.06 2.35 -0.32
C PHE A 94 -0.04 1.06 -1.14
N ILE A 95 -1.01 0.18 -0.86
CA ILE A 95 -1.37 -0.95 -1.71
C ILE A 95 -2.60 -0.52 -2.53
N CYS A 96 -2.35 -0.08 -3.76
CA CYS A 96 -3.33 0.53 -4.68
C CYS A 96 -4.25 -0.52 -5.34
N ASP A 97 -5.08 -1.19 -4.55
CA ASP A 97 -5.96 -2.28 -4.98
C ASP A 97 -7.38 -1.78 -5.33
N GLY A 98 -8.06 -2.49 -6.23
CA GLY A 98 -9.42 -2.19 -6.67
C GLY A 98 -9.55 -1.67 -8.10
N ASN A 99 -8.46 -1.47 -8.86
CA ASN A 99 -8.52 -0.93 -10.23
C ASN A 99 -9.41 -1.74 -11.17
N SER A 100 -9.21 -3.07 -11.24
CA SER A 100 -9.99 -3.94 -12.11
C SER A 100 -11.46 -4.01 -11.69
N ARG A 101 -11.71 -4.15 -10.38
CA ARG A 101 -13.06 -4.16 -9.81
C ARG A 101 -13.81 -2.86 -10.05
N TRP A 102 -13.11 -1.72 -9.96
CA TRP A 102 -13.69 -0.42 -10.26
C TRP A 102 -14.13 -0.34 -11.73
N ALA A 103 -13.31 -0.82 -12.66
CA ALA A 103 -13.67 -0.86 -14.07
C ALA A 103 -14.88 -1.77 -14.31
N GLU A 104 -14.90 -2.96 -13.71
CA GLU A 104 -16.03 -3.91 -13.80
C GLU A 104 -17.34 -3.30 -13.29
N LEU A 105 -17.34 -2.66 -12.11
CA LEU A 105 -18.52 -1.99 -11.55
C LEU A 105 -19.05 -0.86 -12.44
N ASN A 106 -18.17 -0.21 -13.21
CA ASN A 106 -18.53 0.84 -14.15
C ASN A 106 -18.77 0.32 -15.58
N SER A 107 -18.77 -0.99 -15.79
CA SER A 107 -18.90 -1.61 -17.13
C SER A 107 -17.83 -1.13 -18.13
N LEU A 108 -16.60 -0.91 -17.65
CA LEU A 108 -15.45 -0.42 -18.41
C LEU A 108 -14.38 -1.51 -18.54
N PRO A 109 -13.53 -1.46 -19.59
CA PRO A 109 -12.35 -2.32 -19.69
C PRO A 109 -11.39 -2.12 -18.51
N THR A 110 -10.76 -3.19 -18.03
CA THR A 110 -9.76 -3.17 -16.94
C THR A 110 -8.63 -2.15 -17.17
N SER A 111 -8.23 -1.93 -18.43
CA SER A 111 -7.23 -0.92 -18.79
C SER A 111 -7.64 0.50 -18.40
N ILE A 112 -8.93 0.82 -18.43
CA ILE A 112 -9.47 2.12 -17.98
C ILE A 112 -9.38 2.23 -16.46
N GLY A 113 -9.66 1.16 -15.73
CA GLY A 113 -9.47 1.13 -14.27
C GLY A 113 -8.03 1.41 -13.86
N HIS A 114 -7.06 0.75 -14.52
CA HIS A 114 -5.64 1.02 -14.29
C HIS A 114 -5.26 2.45 -14.66
N ALA A 115 -5.74 2.97 -15.79
CA ALA A 115 -5.49 4.35 -16.20
C ALA A 115 -6.01 5.37 -15.16
N ARG A 116 -7.24 5.17 -14.65
CA ARG A 116 -7.80 5.99 -13.56
C ARG A 116 -7.00 5.84 -12.27
N GLY A 117 -6.50 4.64 -12.00
CA GLY A 117 -5.60 4.40 -10.88
C GLY A 117 -4.29 5.18 -10.98
N ALA A 118 -3.70 5.29 -12.17
CA ALA A 118 -2.52 6.14 -12.38
C ALA A 118 -2.84 7.64 -12.22
N ASP A 119 -4.00 8.09 -12.73
CA ASP A 119 -4.46 9.47 -12.49
C ASP A 119 -4.62 9.74 -10.98
N ARG A 120 -5.06 8.73 -10.22
CA ARG A 120 -5.17 8.84 -8.77
C ARG A 120 -3.82 8.98 -8.07
N VAL A 121 -2.80 8.23 -8.51
CA VAL A 121 -1.42 8.40 -8.01
C VAL A 121 -0.96 9.84 -8.17
N ILE A 122 -1.21 10.44 -9.33
CA ILE A 122 -0.81 11.84 -9.61
C ILE A 122 -1.45 12.81 -8.62
N LYS A 123 -2.76 12.65 -8.38
CA LYS A 123 -3.51 13.45 -7.43
C LYS A 123 -3.01 13.25 -6.01
N LEU A 124 -2.83 12.01 -5.57
CA LEU A 124 -2.31 11.67 -4.24
C LEU A 124 -0.96 12.36 -3.99
N ILE A 125 0.01 12.21 -4.90
CA ILE A 125 1.33 12.82 -4.76
C ILE A 125 1.21 14.35 -4.65
N SER A 126 0.28 14.95 -5.41
CA SER A 126 0.02 16.40 -5.35
C SER A 126 -0.57 16.83 -4.00
N SER A 127 -1.44 16.01 -3.39
CA SER A 127 -2.05 16.26 -2.08
C SER A 127 -1.06 16.07 -0.93
N LEU A 128 -0.11 15.14 -1.05
CA LEU A 128 0.94 14.88 -0.05
C LEU A 128 2.07 15.92 -0.06
N ARG A 129 2.24 16.66 -1.16
CA ARG A 129 3.35 17.63 -1.27
C ARG A 129 3.16 18.77 -0.25
N PRO A 130 4.20 19.12 0.52
CA PRO A 130 4.14 20.28 1.39
C PRO A 130 3.84 21.54 0.56
N ARG A 131 2.74 22.25 0.89
CA ARG A 131 2.43 23.54 0.27
C ARG A 131 3.29 24.61 0.94
N GLN A 132 4.00 25.42 0.14
CA GLN A 132 4.60 26.64 0.66
C GLN A 132 3.48 27.54 1.18
N SER A 133 3.71 28.11 2.36
CA SER A 133 2.78 28.99 3.06
C SER A 133 2.51 30.24 2.24
N GLU A 134 1.53 30.18 1.36
CA GLU A 134 0.94 31.37 0.77
C GLU A 134 -0.54 31.42 1.15
N THR A 135 -0.79 32.32 2.10
CA THR A 135 -2.10 32.85 2.50
C THR A 135 -2.96 32.02 3.45
N ASN A 136 -3.35 32.72 4.51
CA ASN A 136 -4.37 32.42 5.52
C ASN A 136 -5.66 31.82 4.94
N GLN A 137 -5.65 30.53 4.62
CA GLN A 137 -6.85 29.81 4.20
C GLN A 137 -7.01 28.51 4.98
N SER A 138 -8.20 28.39 5.57
CA SER A 138 -8.61 27.50 6.65
C SER A 138 -8.46 25.99 6.39
N ASP A 139 -7.91 25.32 7.40
CA ASP A 139 -8.39 24.08 8.06
C ASP A 139 -8.29 22.68 7.44
N SER A 140 -7.97 22.48 6.16
CA SER A 140 -7.77 21.09 5.63
C SER A 140 -6.33 20.80 5.19
N SER A 141 -5.50 21.82 4.97
CA SER A 141 -4.12 21.63 4.48
C SER A 141 -3.08 21.34 5.58
N ILE A 142 -3.49 21.22 6.84
CA ILE A 142 -2.59 21.00 7.99
C ILE A 142 -2.21 19.52 8.12
N TYR A 143 -3.10 18.60 7.72
CA TYR A 143 -2.92 17.16 7.89
C TYR A 143 -1.75 16.57 7.09
N PHE A 144 -1.38 17.16 5.96
CA PHE A 144 -0.40 16.56 5.05
C PHE A 144 1.02 17.09 5.22
N ARG A 145 1.22 18.18 5.99
CA ARG A 145 2.51 18.91 6.04
C ARG A 145 3.68 18.12 6.64
N ARG A 146 3.43 16.94 7.21
CA ARG A 146 4.45 16.09 7.84
C ARG A 146 4.78 14.81 7.06
N VAL A 147 4.05 14.51 5.97
CA VAL A 147 4.37 13.33 5.16
C VAL A 147 5.61 13.61 4.32
N GLN A 148 6.69 12.90 4.61
CA GLN A 148 7.98 13.04 3.93
C GLN A 148 8.24 11.90 2.95
N TYR A 149 7.61 10.75 3.17
CA TYR A 149 7.80 9.55 2.37
C TYR A 149 6.47 8.95 1.94
N CYS A 150 6.37 8.58 0.67
CA CYS A 150 5.23 7.89 0.10
C CYS A 150 5.71 6.67 -0.70
N THR A 151 5.37 5.45 -0.29
CA THR A 151 5.71 4.24 -1.05
C THR A 151 4.48 3.66 -1.72
N LEU A 152 4.49 3.52 -3.04
CA LEU A 152 3.36 3.00 -3.84
C LEU A 152 3.68 1.60 -4.35
N PHE A 153 2.79 0.63 -4.07
CA PHE A 153 2.94 -0.72 -4.60
C PHE A 153 2.42 -0.81 -6.06
N ALA A 154 3.30 -0.50 -7.01
CA ALA A 154 2.93 -0.37 -8.42
C ALA A 154 2.85 -1.72 -9.16
N PHE A 155 3.79 -2.64 -8.92
CA PHE A 155 3.78 -3.97 -9.52
C PHE A 155 4.51 -4.99 -8.64
N SER A 156 3.84 -6.07 -8.24
CA SER A 156 4.43 -7.11 -7.38
C SER A 156 5.12 -8.22 -8.17
N THR A 157 6.02 -8.96 -7.52
CA THR A 157 6.59 -10.21 -8.05
C THR A 157 5.53 -11.25 -8.42
N GLU A 158 4.40 -11.26 -7.73
CA GLU A 158 3.29 -12.17 -8.01
C GLU A 158 2.45 -11.72 -9.21
N ASN A 159 2.51 -10.45 -9.63
CA ASN A 159 1.70 -9.96 -10.76
C ASN A 159 2.15 -10.48 -12.12
N TRP A 160 3.30 -11.13 -12.22
CA TRP A 160 3.68 -11.89 -13.40
C TRP A 160 2.72 -13.04 -13.74
N SER A 161 1.88 -13.48 -12.80
CA SER A 161 0.84 -14.49 -13.07
C SER A 161 -0.40 -13.95 -13.79
N ARG A 162 -0.49 -12.63 -14.01
CA ARG A 162 -1.62 -11.99 -14.69
C ARG A 162 -1.54 -12.20 -16.22
N PRO A 163 -2.65 -11.99 -16.96
CA PRO A 163 -2.63 -12.03 -18.41
C PRO A 163 -1.59 -11.07 -19.00
N LYS A 164 -0.84 -11.52 -20.01
CA LYS A 164 0.22 -10.72 -20.64
C LYS A 164 -0.27 -9.36 -21.14
N SER A 165 -1.46 -9.30 -21.72
CA SER A 165 -2.07 -8.05 -22.20
C SER A 165 -2.31 -7.04 -21.07
N GLU A 166 -2.64 -7.50 -19.87
CA GLU A 166 -2.79 -6.65 -18.69
C GLU A 166 -1.43 -6.14 -18.22
N ILE A 167 -0.42 -7.02 -18.13
CA ILE A 167 0.95 -6.64 -17.75
C ILE A 167 1.51 -5.59 -18.72
N ASP A 168 1.37 -5.82 -20.03
CA ASP A 168 1.82 -4.89 -21.06
C ASP A 168 1.09 -3.53 -20.96
N THR A 169 -0.18 -3.51 -20.55
CA THR A 169 -0.95 -2.29 -20.31
C THR A 169 -0.42 -1.53 -19.10
N ILE A 170 -0.16 -2.22 -17.99
CA ILE A 170 0.38 -1.64 -16.76
C ILE A 170 1.77 -1.04 -17.02
N PHE A 171 2.66 -1.73 -17.72
CA PHE A 171 4.00 -1.23 -18.02
C PHE A 171 4.00 -0.02 -18.94
N LYS A 172 3.16 -0.01 -19.98
CA LYS A 172 2.98 1.18 -20.83
C LYS A 172 2.46 2.38 -20.03
N LEU A 173 1.59 2.13 -19.06
CA LEU A 173 1.05 3.17 -18.19
C LEU A 173 2.14 3.74 -17.26
N ILE A 174 2.92 2.87 -16.61
CA ILE A 174 4.05 3.27 -15.76
C ILE A 174 5.08 4.07 -16.57
N GLU A 175 5.46 3.58 -17.76
CA GLU A 175 6.38 4.29 -18.67
C GLU A 175 5.87 5.70 -19.02
N ARG A 176 4.59 5.81 -19.42
CA ARG A 176 3.97 7.09 -19.75
C ARG A 176 3.98 8.05 -18.55
N VAL A 177 3.60 7.57 -17.37
CA VAL A 177 3.59 8.38 -16.14
C VAL A 177 5.02 8.81 -15.79
N ALA A 178 6.01 7.92 -15.93
CA ALA A 178 7.40 8.25 -15.66
C ALA A 178 7.91 9.38 -16.58
N ILE A 179 7.62 9.28 -17.89
CA ILE A 179 7.97 10.33 -18.88
C ILE A 179 7.27 11.65 -18.55
N GLN A 180 5.99 11.61 -18.17
CA GLN A 180 5.24 12.81 -17.79
C GLN A 180 5.85 13.48 -16.55
N TYR A 181 6.20 12.70 -15.53
CA TYR A 181 6.81 13.23 -14.30
C TYR A 181 8.20 13.83 -14.52
N GLN A 182 9.00 13.31 -15.46
CA GLN A 182 10.30 13.93 -15.81
C GLN A 182 10.14 15.41 -16.20
N GLN A 183 9.00 15.77 -16.80
CA GLN A 183 8.73 17.13 -17.23
C GLN A 183 7.99 17.98 -16.20
N HIS A 184 7.55 17.38 -15.10
CA HIS A 184 6.72 18.04 -14.09
C HIS A 184 7.54 19.01 -13.24
N ASP A 185 6.98 20.20 -12.99
CA ASP A 185 7.67 21.28 -12.28
C ASP A 185 8.11 20.87 -10.87
N ALA A 186 7.33 20.03 -10.17
CA ALA A 186 7.70 19.53 -8.85
C ALA A 186 9.00 18.68 -8.87
N ILE A 187 9.26 17.97 -9.96
CA ILE A 187 10.52 17.21 -10.14
C ILE A 187 11.64 18.19 -10.49
N LYS A 188 11.43 19.04 -11.50
CA LYS A 188 12.43 20.02 -11.97
C LYS A 188 12.87 21.00 -10.88
N ASN A 189 11.96 21.39 -10.00
CA ASN A 189 12.22 22.31 -8.90
C ASN A 189 12.71 21.61 -7.63
N GLY A 190 13.03 20.29 -7.67
CA GLY A 190 13.55 19.55 -6.53
C GLY A 190 12.59 19.43 -5.34
N GLN A 191 11.27 19.39 -5.60
CA GLN A 191 10.25 19.22 -4.56
C GLN A 191 9.87 17.76 -4.35
N ILE A 192 10.13 16.90 -5.35
CA ILE A 192 9.85 15.47 -5.30
C ILE A 192 11.12 14.73 -5.72
N GLN A 193 11.51 13.75 -4.90
CA GLN A 193 12.56 12.80 -5.24
C GLN A 193 11.92 11.44 -5.50
N ILE A 194 12.25 10.82 -6.63
CA ILE A 194 11.76 9.49 -6.99
C ILE A 194 12.78 8.44 -6.58
N GLN A 195 12.31 7.35 -5.98
CA GLN A 195 13.12 6.15 -5.73
C GLN A 195 12.39 4.91 -6.25
N ILE A 196 13.10 4.05 -6.97
CA ILE A 196 12.53 2.78 -7.40
C ILE A 196 12.94 1.67 -6.42
N LEU A 197 11.97 0.85 -6.02
CA LEU A 197 12.17 -0.33 -5.18
C LEU A 197 11.82 -1.58 -5.99
N GLY A 198 12.65 -2.62 -5.89
CA GLY A 198 12.46 -3.89 -6.61
C GLY A 198 13.45 -4.11 -7.74
N ASP A 199 13.29 -5.25 -8.42
CA ASP A 199 14.22 -5.69 -9.45
C ASP A 199 13.81 -5.16 -10.83
N LEU A 200 14.42 -4.04 -11.23
CA LEU A 200 14.29 -3.51 -12.59
C LEU A 200 15.14 -4.25 -13.62
N ASP A 201 16.11 -5.07 -13.20
CA ASP A 201 17.06 -5.72 -14.10
C ASP A 201 16.51 -6.96 -14.80
N ASP A 202 15.36 -7.46 -14.33
CA ASP A 202 14.58 -8.50 -14.97
C ASP A 202 14.34 -8.25 -16.47
N ASN A 203 14.75 -9.18 -17.33
CA ASN A 203 14.68 -9.06 -18.78
C ASN A 203 13.24 -9.05 -19.32
N ARG A 204 12.24 -9.42 -18.50
CA ARG A 204 10.82 -9.34 -18.85
C ARG A 204 10.28 -7.92 -18.78
N ILE A 205 11.00 -7.01 -18.11
CA ILE A 205 10.67 -5.58 -18.04
C ILE A 205 11.08 -4.91 -19.36
N PRO A 206 10.16 -4.22 -20.06
CA PRO A 206 10.48 -3.49 -21.28
C PRO A 206 11.58 -2.44 -21.07
N SER A 207 12.53 -2.36 -22.00
CA SER A 207 13.65 -1.42 -21.92
C SER A 207 13.20 0.04 -21.92
N GLY A 208 12.13 0.39 -22.65
CA GLY A 208 11.52 1.73 -22.63
C GLY A 208 11.11 2.15 -21.22
N MET A 209 10.33 1.30 -20.54
CA MET A 209 9.94 1.52 -19.14
C MET A 209 11.15 1.62 -18.20
N ARG A 210 12.11 0.69 -18.31
CA ARG A 210 13.33 0.70 -17.48
C ARG A 210 14.10 2.02 -17.63
N ASN A 211 14.32 2.45 -18.88
CA ASN A 211 15.03 3.69 -19.18
C ASN A 211 14.28 4.92 -18.67
N ALA A 212 12.95 4.97 -18.83
CA ALA A 212 12.13 6.07 -18.33
C ALA A 212 12.18 6.19 -16.80
N LEU A 213 12.12 5.07 -16.08
CA LEU A 213 12.20 5.06 -14.61
C LEU A 213 13.59 5.43 -14.10
N ASN A 214 14.65 4.86 -14.69
CA ASN A 214 16.03 5.20 -14.34
C ASN A 214 16.32 6.69 -14.57
N LYS A 215 15.87 7.22 -15.71
CA LYS A 215 16.01 8.64 -16.03
C LYS A 215 15.21 9.52 -15.05
N LEU A 216 13.98 9.16 -14.72
CA LEU A 216 13.17 9.89 -13.75
C LEU A 216 13.82 9.92 -12.36
N GLN A 217 14.28 8.76 -11.88
CA GLN A 217 14.98 8.65 -10.61
C GLN A 217 16.23 9.53 -10.58
N PHE A 218 17.07 9.45 -11.62
CA PHE A 218 18.27 10.27 -11.75
C PHE A 218 17.95 11.78 -11.77
N ASP A 219 17.10 12.21 -12.70
CA ASP A 219 16.75 13.62 -12.89
C ASP A 219 16.14 14.22 -11.60
N SER A 220 15.28 13.46 -10.89
CA SER A 220 14.68 13.90 -9.62
C SER A 220 15.70 14.04 -8.48
N ARG A 221 16.68 13.13 -8.40
CA ARG A 221 17.74 13.18 -7.40
C ARG A 221 18.65 14.38 -7.62
N GLU A 222 19.03 14.64 -8.88
CA GLU A 222 19.87 15.78 -9.24
C GLU A 222 19.17 17.10 -8.88
N ALA A 223 17.90 17.25 -9.27
CA ALA A 223 17.13 18.45 -8.97
C ALA A 223 16.96 18.68 -7.45
N CYS A 224 16.71 17.63 -6.67
CA CYS A 224 16.63 17.72 -5.21
C CYS A 224 17.98 18.10 -4.58
N SER A 225 19.08 17.51 -5.05
CA SER A 225 20.43 17.83 -4.55
C SER A 225 20.80 19.30 -4.81
N HIS A 226 20.46 19.82 -6.01
CA HIS A 226 20.67 21.23 -6.35
C HIS A 226 19.84 22.19 -5.49
N ARG A 227 18.61 21.79 -5.16
CA ARG A 227 17.75 22.57 -4.27
C ARG A 227 18.31 22.64 -2.85
N GLN A 228 18.80 21.51 -2.32
CA GLN A 228 19.39 21.42 -0.99
C GLN A 228 20.66 22.25 -0.86
N SER A 229 21.50 22.31 -1.91
CA SER A 229 22.76 23.09 -1.87
C SER A 229 22.55 24.61 -1.86
N ASN A 230 21.39 25.10 -2.31
CA ASN A 230 21.14 26.54 -2.46
C ASN A 230 20.57 27.21 -1.20
N ASN A 231 20.47 26.52 -0.05
CA ASN A 231 19.90 27.03 1.22
C ASN A 231 18.45 27.58 1.14
N ASP A 232 17.78 27.44 0.00
CA ASP A 232 16.39 27.91 -0.25
C ASP A 232 15.32 26.92 0.26
N ALA A 233 15.72 25.80 0.88
CA ALA A 233 14.79 24.76 1.31
C ALA A 233 15.15 24.22 2.69
N ASP A 234 14.21 24.31 3.64
CA ASP A 234 14.13 23.36 4.74
C ASP A 234 14.14 21.95 4.14
N GLU A 235 15.02 21.07 4.62
CA GLU A 235 15.07 19.65 4.22
C GLU A 235 13.71 18.96 4.34
N ASN A 236 12.84 19.48 5.21
CA ASN A 236 11.46 19.04 5.44
C ASN A 236 10.49 19.32 4.27
N ASN A 237 10.95 19.90 3.16
CA ASN A 237 10.11 20.32 2.04
C ASN A 237 10.32 19.50 0.74
N ILE A 238 10.94 18.32 0.84
CA ILE A 238 11.08 17.37 -0.27
C ILE A 238 10.26 16.12 0.06
N LEU A 239 9.36 15.74 -0.85
CA LEU A 239 8.61 14.49 -0.76
C LEU A 239 9.37 13.38 -1.49
N ILE A 240 9.75 12.33 -0.77
CA ILE A 240 10.36 11.13 -1.36
C ILE A 240 9.24 10.18 -1.76
N VAL A 241 9.09 9.92 -3.06
CA VAL A 241 8.11 8.99 -3.62
C VAL A 241 8.82 7.72 -4.08
N CYS A 242 8.51 6.62 -3.42
CA CYS A 242 9.04 5.31 -3.74
C CYS A 242 8.05 4.53 -4.61
N LEU A 243 8.48 4.06 -5.78
CA LEU A 243 7.70 3.19 -6.65
C LEU A 243 8.20 1.76 -6.53
N ALA A 244 7.40 0.89 -5.91
CA ALA A 244 7.72 -0.53 -5.79
C ALA A 244 7.26 -1.28 -7.05
N ILE A 245 8.22 -1.64 -7.91
CA ILE A 245 8.00 -2.24 -9.23
C ILE A 245 8.80 -3.53 -9.30
N ASN A 246 8.14 -4.62 -9.71
CA ASN A 246 8.68 -5.98 -9.60
C ASN A 246 9.24 -6.24 -8.18
N TYR A 247 8.46 -5.82 -7.18
CA TYR A 247 8.84 -5.86 -5.78
C TYR A 247 8.06 -6.94 -5.02
N GLY A 248 8.71 -7.59 -4.07
CA GLY A 248 8.07 -8.44 -3.07
C GLY A 248 8.97 -8.54 -1.85
N GLY A 249 8.41 -8.41 -0.65
CA GLY A 249 9.18 -8.37 0.60
C GLY A 249 10.00 -9.64 0.84
N ARG A 250 9.48 -10.81 0.44
CA ARG A 250 10.29 -12.05 0.44
C ARG A 250 11.47 -11.99 -0.52
N ALA A 251 11.28 -11.46 -1.73
CA ALA A 251 12.35 -11.30 -2.71
C ALA A 251 13.39 -10.26 -2.24
N ASP A 252 12.92 -9.20 -1.58
CA ASP A 252 13.77 -8.16 -0.97
C ASP A 252 14.68 -8.73 0.13
N LEU A 253 14.12 -9.58 1.01
CA LEU A 253 14.91 -10.28 2.02
C LEU A 253 15.92 -11.26 1.42
N LEU A 254 15.51 -11.99 0.37
CA LEU A 254 16.41 -12.91 -0.33
C LEU A 254 17.58 -12.16 -0.97
N GLN A 255 17.34 -11.04 -1.65
CA GLN A 255 18.42 -10.25 -2.26
C GLN A 255 19.32 -9.59 -1.22
N ALA A 256 18.76 -9.09 -0.11
CA ALA A 256 19.54 -8.52 0.99
C ALA A 256 20.46 -9.57 1.64
N THR A 257 19.93 -10.79 1.84
CA THR A 257 20.69 -11.92 2.39
C THR A 257 21.80 -12.37 1.41
N ALA A 258 21.51 -12.41 0.11
CA ALA A 258 22.50 -12.73 -0.91
C ALA A 258 23.64 -11.70 -0.93
N LYS A 259 23.32 -10.40 -0.86
CA LYS A 259 24.32 -9.31 -0.74
C LYS A 259 25.16 -9.44 0.52
N LEU A 260 24.56 -9.82 1.65
CA LEU A 260 25.28 -10.06 2.90
C LEU A 260 26.27 -11.22 2.75
N ALA A 261 25.83 -12.34 2.18
CA ALA A 261 26.69 -13.50 1.94
C ALA A 261 27.87 -13.18 1.00
N GLN A 262 27.63 -12.41 -0.07
CA GLN A 262 28.67 -11.96 -0.98
C GLN A 262 29.70 -11.07 -0.29
N ALA A 263 29.24 -10.11 0.51
CA ALA A 263 30.12 -9.19 1.22
C ALA A 263 30.95 -9.92 2.30
N ILE A 264 30.39 -10.93 2.97
CA ILE A 264 31.14 -11.82 3.88
C ILE A 264 32.21 -12.60 3.10
N ALA A 265 31.86 -13.18 1.96
CA ALA A 265 32.80 -13.93 1.12
C ALA A 265 33.93 -13.05 0.57
N ALA A 266 33.67 -11.76 0.33
CA ALA A 266 34.65 -10.76 -0.09
C ALA A 266 35.51 -10.22 1.08
N GLY A 267 35.20 -10.59 2.33
CA GLY A 267 35.90 -10.08 3.52
C GLY A 267 35.53 -8.65 3.90
N GLU A 268 34.46 -8.09 3.32
CA GLU A 268 34.00 -6.71 3.55
C GLU A 268 33.19 -6.57 4.84
N VAL A 269 32.63 -7.67 5.34
CA VAL A 269 31.77 -7.66 6.54
C VAL A 269 32.31 -8.62 7.58
N VAL A 270 32.52 -8.03 8.75
CA VAL A 270 32.63 -8.67 10.07
C VAL A 270 33.95 -9.41 10.35
N PRO A 271 34.82 -8.88 11.24
CA PRO A 271 35.90 -9.66 11.85
C PRO A 271 35.35 -10.93 12.53
N PRO A 272 36.10 -12.03 12.60
CA PRO A 272 35.65 -13.23 13.30
C PRO A 272 35.11 -12.91 14.71
N GLY A 273 33.85 -13.25 14.98
CA GLY A 273 33.23 -13.10 16.30
C GLY A 273 32.16 -12.02 16.46
N THR A 274 31.86 -11.18 15.45
CA THR A 274 30.71 -10.27 15.56
C THR A 274 29.41 -10.94 15.12
N THR A 275 28.33 -10.58 15.81
CA THR A 275 26.96 -10.99 15.52
C THR A 275 26.38 -10.21 14.35
N ILE A 276 25.71 -10.91 13.42
CA ILE A 276 24.84 -10.28 12.41
C ILE A 276 23.57 -9.84 13.14
N ASP A 277 23.17 -8.58 12.97
CA ASP A 277 21.96 -8.00 13.54
C ASP A 277 20.97 -7.53 12.46
N GLU A 278 19.84 -6.96 12.90
CA GLU A 278 18.81 -6.42 12.01
C GLU A 278 19.34 -5.28 11.11
N ALA A 279 20.29 -4.48 11.60
CA ALA A 279 20.85 -3.36 10.85
C ALA A 279 21.65 -3.83 9.62
N GLU A 280 22.34 -4.97 9.71
CA GLU A 280 23.01 -5.59 8.57
C GLU A 280 22.03 -6.03 7.46
N ILE A 281 20.83 -6.47 7.81
CA ILE A 281 19.79 -6.79 6.82
C ILE A 281 19.17 -5.50 6.26
N THR A 282 18.75 -4.58 7.14
CA THR A 282 18.07 -3.33 6.77
C THR A 282 18.87 -2.51 5.75
N LYS A 283 20.19 -2.35 5.95
CA LYS A 283 21.04 -1.56 5.03
C LYS A 283 21.21 -2.19 3.64
N ARG A 284 20.74 -3.42 3.42
CA ARG A 284 20.83 -4.15 2.15
C ARG A 284 19.48 -4.33 1.45
N LEU A 285 18.38 -3.98 2.10
CA LEU A 285 17.04 -3.93 1.48
C LEU A 285 16.98 -2.85 0.39
N TYR A 286 16.01 -2.94 -0.51
CA TYR A 286 15.71 -1.84 -1.43
C TYR A 286 15.35 -0.53 -0.69
N THR A 287 14.87 -0.66 0.55
CA THR A 287 14.45 0.43 1.44
C THR A 287 15.56 0.96 2.35
N ALA A 288 16.83 0.57 2.17
CA ALA A 288 17.93 0.85 3.12
C ALA A 288 18.09 2.31 3.61
N ASN A 289 17.69 3.29 2.81
CA ASN A 289 17.80 4.73 3.14
C ASN A 289 16.44 5.37 3.47
N LEU A 290 15.42 4.57 3.72
CA LEU A 290 14.06 5.01 4.04
C LEU A 290 13.74 4.65 5.49
N PRO A 291 13.02 5.51 6.23
CA PRO A 291 12.41 5.06 7.48
C PRO A 291 11.35 4.01 7.19
N ASP A 292 11.07 3.16 8.17
CA ASP A 292 9.92 2.25 8.10
C ASP A 292 8.60 3.03 7.94
N PRO A 293 7.59 2.47 7.25
CA PRO A 293 6.28 3.10 7.16
C PRO A 293 5.63 3.18 8.54
N ASP A 294 5.10 4.36 8.88
CA ASP A 294 4.24 4.53 10.05
C ASP A 294 2.85 3.95 9.78
N LEU A 295 2.37 4.13 8.54
CA LEU A 295 1.04 3.75 8.10
C LEU A 295 1.10 3.04 6.75
N ILE A 296 0.48 1.87 6.66
CA ILE A 296 0.24 1.18 5.39
C ILE A 296 -1.27 1.21 5.12
N ILE A 297 -1.65 1.85 4.02
CA ILE A 297 -3.03 1.95 3.55
C ILE A 297 -3.22 0.93 2.43
N ARG A 298 -4.24 0.09 2.54
CA ARG A 298 -4.69 -0.76 1.44
C ARG A 298 -6.13 -0.45 1.09
N THR A 299 -6.37 -0.18 -0.18
CA THR A 299 -7.69 0.08 -0.74
C THR A 299 -8.39 -1.21 -1.21
N GLY A 300 -9.67 -1.12 -1.54
CA GLY A 300 -10.44 -2.20 -2.14
C GLY A 300 -10.86 -3.33 -1.20
N GLY A 301 -10.95 -3.09 0.11
CA GLY A 301 -11.61 -4.00 1.07
C GLY A 301 -10.87 -5.30 1.39
N GLU A 302 -9.62 -5.44 0.96
CA GLU A 302 -8.83 -6.65 1.19
C GLU A 302 -7.91 -6.48 2.41
N ASN A 303 -7.97 -7.41 3.36
CA ASN A 303 -7.26 -7.30 4.65
C ASN A 303 -5.97 -8.14 4.69
N ARG A 304 -4.97 -7.79 3.86
CA ARG A 304 -3.64 -8.43 3.85
C ARG A 304 -2.56 -7.51 3.28
N LEU A 305 -1.28 -7.81 3.54
CA LEU A 305 -0.15 -7.05 2.97
C LEU A 305 0.23 -7.51 1.55
N SER A 306 -0.16 -8.71 1.13
CA SER A 306 0.20 -9.25 -0.20
C SER A 306 1.71 -9.18 -0.51
N ASN A 307 2.56 -9.62 0.42
CA ASN A 307 4.02 -9.59 0.25
C ASN A 307 4.62 -8.17 0.10
N PHE A 308 3.91 -7.12 0.54
CA PHE A 308 4.42 -5.75 0.52
C PHE A 308 5.16 -5.39 1.82
N LEU A 309 6.35 -4.79 1.69
CA LEU A 309 7.17 -4.24 2.79
C LEU A 309 7.28 -5.15 4.03
N LEU A 310 7.40 -6.47 3.87
CA LEU A 310 7.24 -7.42 4.98
C LEU A 310 8.17 -7.17 6.18
N TRP A 311 9.41 -6.76 5.92
CA TRP A 311 10.37 -6.40 6.96
C TRP A 311 10.01 -5.05 7.59
N ASN A 312 9.86 -4.02 6.75
CA ASN A 312 9.59 -2.65 7.19
C ASN A 312 8.21 -2.46 7.86
N ALA A 313 7.24 -3.33 7.57
CA ALA A 313 5.88 -3.25 8.10
C ALA A 313 5.74 -3.72 9.56
N ALA A 314 6.83 -4.18 10.20
CA ALA A 314 6.78 -4.85 11.51
C ALA A 314 6.02 -4.06 12.59
N TYR A 315 6.13 -2.73 12.58
CA TYR A 315 5.46 -1.83 13.54
C TYR A 315 4.55 -0.80 12.87
N ALA A 316 4.22 -0.99 11.60
CA ALA A 316 3.34 -0.09 10.87
C ALA A 316 1.87 -0.31 11.30
N GLU A 317 1.12 0.77 11.41
CA GLU A 317 -0.35 0.66 11.49
C GLU A 317 -0.91 0.25 10.13
N LEU A 318 -1.88 -0.67 10.13
CA LEU A 318 -2.48 -1.21 8.91
C LEU A 318 -3.91 -0.70 8.75
N CYS A 319 -4.12 0.24 7.82
CA CYS A 319 -5.43 0.80 7.51
C CYS A 319 -5.99 0.14 6.25
N PHE A 320 -7.06 -0.63 6.41
CA PHE A 320 -7.79 -1.24 5.30
C PHE A 320 -9.04 -0.43 4.98
N SER A 321 -9.16 0.03 3.74
CA SER A 321 -10.27 0.84 3.25
C SER A 321 -11.06 0.07 2.19
N ASP A 322 -12.39 0.10 2.30
CA ASP A 322 -13.30 -0.49 1.30
C ASP A 322 -13.36 0.33 0.01
N VAL A 323 -12.90 1.59 0.03
CA VAL A 323 -12.86 2.47 -1.14
C VAL A 323 -11.92 1.87 -2.19
N LEU A 324 -12.38 1.77 -3.44
CA LEU A 324 -11.55 1.28 -4.55
C LEU A 324 -10.51 2.34 -4.93
N TRP A 325 -9.30 1.92 -5.33
CA TRP A 325 -8.18 2.84 -5.59
C TRP A 325 -8.54 4.04 -6.49
N PRO A 326 -9.23 3.90 -7.64
CA PRO A 326 -9.58 5.06 -8.46
C PRO A 326 -10.41 6.13 -7.75
N ASP A 327 -11.23 5.73 -6.76
CA ASP A 327 -12.11 6.61 -5.98
C ASP A 327 -11.48 7.08 -4.66
N PHE A 328 -10.30 6.58 -4.27
CA PHE A 328 -9.63 6.94 -3.02
C PHE A 328 -9.10 8.39 -3.09
N ASP A 329 -9.90 9.36 -2.67
CA ASP A 329 -9.60 10.77 -2.79
C ASP A 329 -8.97 11.40 -1.54
N GLU A 330 -8.88 12.72 -1.53
CA GLU A 330 -8.29 13.49 -0.43
C GLU A 330 -9.07 13.30 0.87
N VAL A 331 -10.40 13.17 0.79
CA VAL A 331 -11.25 12.92 1.95
C VAL A 331 -10.95 11.54 2.51
N ALA A 332 -10.87 10.51 1.66
CA ALA A 332 -10.51 9.15 2.10
C ALA A 332 -9.10 9.08 2.71
N LEU A 333 -8.15 9.87 2.19
CA LEU A 333 -6.81 9.98 2.76
C LEU A 333 -6.83 10.67 4.14
N GLU A 334 -7.57 11.77 4.30
CA GLU A 334 -7.76 12.45 5.59
C GLU A 334 -8.37 11.53 6.63
N GLU A 335 -9.35 10.71 6.24
CA GLU A 335 -9.95 9.70 7.10
C GLU A 335 -8.92 8.67 7.58
N ALA A 336 -8.06 8.18 6.69
CA ALA A 336 -7.01 7.21 7.03
C ALA A 336 -5.95 7.82 7.98
N ILE A 337 -5.54 9.07 7.74
CA ILE A 337 -4.59 9.77 8.63
C ILE A 337 -5.24 10.07 9.99
N THR A 338 -6.50 10.48 10.00
CA THR A 338 -7.26 10.71 11.24
C THR A 338 -7.44 9.42 12.03
N TRP A 339 -7.65 8.30 11.35
CA TRP A 339 -7.69 6.99 11.97
C TRP A 339 -6.34 6.62 12.60
N TYR A 340 -5.22 6.94 11.92
CA TYR A 340 -3.88 6.73 12.45
C TYR A 340 -3.62 7.56 13.71
N GLY A 341 -3.95 8.86 13.70
CA GLY A 341 -3.73 9.75 14.84
C GLY A 341 -4.52 9.40 16.11
N LYS A 342 -5.51 8.50 16.01
CA LYS A 342 -6.27 7.96 17.15
C LYS A 342 -5.61 6.73 17.80
N ARG A 343 -4.56 6.18 17.21
CA ARG A 343 -3.89 4.97 17.69
C ARG A 343 -2.96 5.30 18.86
N ASN A 344 -2.96 4.45 19.88
CA ASN A 344 -1.96 4.50 20.94
C ASN A 344 -0.80 3.57 20.57
N ARG A 345 0.30 4.14 20.07
CA ARG A 345 1.48 3.41 19.60
C ARG A 345 2.36 3.02 20.79
N ARG A 346 2.36 1.74 21.14
CA ARG A 346 3.04 1.26 22.36
C ARG A 346 4.37 0.56 22.10
N PHE A 347 4.70 0.18 20.86
CA PHE A 347 5.96 -0.53 20.49
C PHE A 347 6.41 -1.62 21.49
N GLY A 348 5.48 -2.34 22.10
CA GLY A 348 5.76 -3.36 23.12
C GLY A 348 5.94 -2.87 24.56
N GLY A 349 5.96 -1.55 24.81
CA GLY A 349 5.90 -0.96 26.15
C GLY A 349 4.53 -1.10 26.82
N ARG A 350 4.51 -1.32 28.13
CA ARG A 350 3.31 -1.24 28.98
C ARG A 350 3.38 0.07 29.76
N GLU A 351 2.25 0.78 29.88
CA GLU A 351 2.08 1.83 30.89
C GLU A 351 1.94 1.13 32.24
N ASP A 352 2.73 1.55 33.24
CA ASP A 352 2.68 1.05 34.61
C ASP A 352 1.35 1.38 35.31
#